data_AF-A0A2E5PCQ1-F1
#
_entry.id   AF-A0A2E5PCQ1-F1
#
_cell.length_a   1.000
_cell.length_b   1.000
_cell.length_c   1.000
_cell.angle_alpha   90.00
_cell.angle_beta   90.00
_cell.angle_gamma   90.00
#
_symmetry.space_group_name_H-M   'P 1'
#
loop_
_entity.id
_entity.type
_entity.pdbx_description
1 polymer ?
#
loop_
_entity_poly.entity_id
_entity_poly.type
_entity_poly.pdbx_seq_one_letter_code
_entity_poly.pdbx_strand_id
1 'polypeptide(L)'
;MSKPLILFGAGGHGGVVLDALLLSGAEVVGVCDPALDQSATGPTGLPVLDAGRLAETHPPDRFAIANGVGFMPGQMARQSLFEDMRDRGYAFIGVRHPSAV
;
A
#
# COMPACT_ATOMS: atom_id res chain seq x y z
N MET A 1 17.65 5.28 6.04
CA MET A 1 16.25 5.78 6.08
C MET A 1 15.40 4.86 5.22
N SER A 2 14.21 4.49 5.68
CA SER A 2 13.24 3.70 4.90
C SER A 2 12.58 4.57 3.83
N LYS A 3 12.29 3.99 2.65
CA LYS A 3 11.52 4.66 1.60
C LYS A 3 10.10 4.97 2.10
N PRO A 4 9.51 6.14 1.75
CA PRO A 4 8.09 6.38 1.97
C PRO A 4 7.22 5.32 1.25
N LEU A 5 6.05 5.06 1.82
CA LEU A 5 5.23 3.90 1.49
C LEU A 5 3.93 4.29 0.80
N ILE A 6 3.56 3.48 -0.17
CA ILE A 6 2.25 3.49 -0.81
C ILE A 6 1.51 2.24 -0.33
N LEU A 7 0.33 2.41 0.25
CA LEU A 7 -0.52 1.29 0.64
C LEU A 7 -1.43 0.89 -0.51
N PHE A 8 -1.38 -0.36 -0.93
CA PHE A 8 -2.36 -0.90 -1.86
C PHE A 8 -3.43 -1.71 -1.12
N GLY A 9 -4.69 -1.38 -1.34
CA GLY A 9 -5.83 -1.93 -0.62
C GLY A 9 -6.12 -1.14 0.66
N ALA A 10 -7.27 -0.48 0.68
CA ALA A 10 -7.79 0.35 1.76
C ALA A 10 -9.03 -0.26 2.45
N GLY A 11 -9.34 -1.53 2.18
CA GLY A 11 -10.37 -2.30 2.90
C GLY A 11 -9.96 -2.68 4.34
N GLY A 12 -10.73 -3.54 4.99
CA GLY A 12 -10.52 -3.89 6.41
C GLY A 12 -9.12 -4.42 6.75
N HIS A 13 -8.52 -5.26 5.90
CA HIS A 13 -7.13 -5.70 6.10
C HIS A 13 -6.13 -4.55 5.91
N GLY A 14 -6.36 -3.71 4.90
CA GLY A 14 -5.56 -2.51 4.63
C GLY A 14 -5.53 -1.54 5.80
N GLY A 15 -6.65 -1.37 6.50
CA GLY A 15 -6.72 -0.57 7.73
C GLY A 15 -5.79 -1.09 8.83
N VAL A 16 -5.79 -2.41 9.09
CA VAL A 16 -4.88 -3.02 10.08
C VAL A 16 -3.41 -2.88 9.67
N VAL A 17 -3.11 -3.05 8.38
CA VAL A 17 -1.75 -2.85 7.85
C VAL A 17 -1.32 -1.39 8.01
N LEU A 18 -2.20 -0.44 7.70
CA LEU A 18 -1.94 0.99 7.87
C LEU A 18 -1.65 1.33 9.34
N ASP A 19 -2.49 0.86 10.26
CA ASP A 19 -2.29 1.10 11.69
C ASP A 19 -0.93 0.57 12.17
N ALA A 20 -0.56 -0.64 11.76
CA ALA A 20 0.74 -1.22 12.12
C ALA A 20 1.92 -0.40 11.57
N LEU A 21 1.79 0.15 10.36
CA LEU A 21 2.82 1.00 9.75
C LEU A 21 2.95 2.35 10.48
N LEU A 22 1.82 3.00 10.77
CA LEU A 22 1.79 4.27 11.48
C LEU A 22 2.37 4.12 12.90
N LEU A 23 1.99 3.06 13.62
CA LEU A 23 2.54 2.73 14.94
C LEU A 23 4.04 2.40 14.91
N SER A 24 4.56 1.93 13.77
CA SER A 24 5.98 1.69 13.56
C SER A 24 6.75 2.94 13.13
N GLY A 25 6.07 4.09 13.01
CA GLY A 25 6.67 5.35 12.55
C GLY A 25 6.98 5.37 11.06
N ALA A 26 6.36 4.50 10.26
CA ALA A 26 6.54 4.51 8.82
C ALA A 26 5.74 5.65 8.17
N GLU A 27 6.32 6.26 7.14
CA GLU A 27 5.67 7.32 6.38
C GLU A 27 4.83 6.71 5.25
N VAL A 28 3.51 6.76 5.38
CA VAL A 28 2.58 6.36 4.31
C VAL A 28 2.08 7.61 3.61
N VAL A 29 2.38 7.75 2.32
CA VAL A 29 2.12 8.97 1.55
C VAL A 29 0.76 8.97 0.84
N GLY A 30 0.14 7.80 0.71
CA GLY A 30 -1.16 7.67 0.06
C GLY A 30 -1.59 6.21 -0.09
N VAL A 31 -2.81 6.03 -0.59
CA VAL A 31 -3.41 4.70 -0.80
C VAL A 31 -3.85 4.51 -2.24
N CYS A 32 -3.77 3.27 -2.74
CA CYS A 32 -4.36 2.85 -4.01
C CYS A 32 -5.43 1.79 -3.72
N ASP A 33 -6.68 2.04 -4.06
CA ASP A 33 -7.75 1.06 -3.96
C ASP A 33 -8.75 1.25 -5.12
N PRO A 34 -9.03 0.22 -5.95
CA PRO A 34 -9.98 0.34 -7.05
C PRO A 34 -11.41 0.72 -6.64
N ALA A 35 -11.78 0.51 -5.37
CA ALA A 35 -13.08 0.89 -4.83
C ALA A 35 -13.15 2.37 -4.39
N LEU A 36 -12.03 3.10 -4.41
CA LEU A 36 -11.95 4.51 -4.03
C LEU A 36 -11.69 5.38 -5.26
N ASP A 37 -12.41 6.49 -5.34
CA ASP A 37 -12.17 7.52 -6.35
C ASP A 37 -11.01 8.45 -5.92
N GLN A 38 -10.30 9.02 -6.89
CA GLN A 38 -9.16 9.93 -6.63
C GLN A 38 -9.60 11.25 -5.96
N SER A 39 -10.87 11.64 -6.10
CA SER A 39 -11.44 12.79 -5.39
C SER A 39 -11.84 12.47 -3.94
N ALA A 40 -11.87 11.18 -3.57
CA ALA A 40 -12.19 10.77 -2.22
C ALA A 40 -10.98 10.93 -1.28
N THR A 41 -11.29 11.06 0.01
CA THR A 41 -10.28 11.00 1.06
C THR A 41 -10.15 9.55 1.52
N GLY A 42 -8.94 8.99 1.44
CA GLY A 42 -8.63 7.66 1.91
C GLY A 42 -8.62 7.54 3.43
N PRO A 43 -8.28 6.35 3.96
CA PRO A 43 -8.16 6.12 5.40
C PRO A 43 -7.24 7.16 6.04
N THR A 44 -7.61 7.59 7.26
CA THR A 44 -6.83 8.55 8.07
C THR A 44 -6.48 9.87 7.36
N GLY A 45 -7.26 10.29 6.37
CA GLY A 45 -7.00 11.52 5.63
C GLY A 45 -5.98 11.39 4.49
N LEU A 46 -5.51 10.17 4.19
CA LEU A 46 -4.54 9.93 3.14
C LEU A 46 -5.13 10.20 1.76
N PRO A 47 -4.37 10.78 0.82
CA PRO A 47 -4.83 10.93 -0.55
C PRO A 47 -4.98 9.56 -1.23
N VAL A 48 -6.01 9.44 -2.06
CA VAL A 48 -6.16 8.31 -2.98
C VAL A 48 -5.33 8.58 -4.22
N LEU A 49 -4.33 7.74 -4.47
CA LEU A 49 -3.39 7.88 -5.57
C LEU A 49 -3.91 7.15 -6.82
N ASP A 50 -3.52 7.68 -7.98
CA ASP A 50 -3.77 7.01 -9.25
C ASP A 50 -2.70 5.93 -9.51
N ALA A 51 -3.09 4.66 -9.35
CA ALA A 51 -2.24 3.50 -9.61
C ALA A 51 -1.67 3.48 -11.05
N GLY A 52 -2.38 4.06 -12.02
CA GLY A 52 -1.96 4.14 -13.42
C GLY A 52 -0.81 5.13 -13.64
N ARG A 53 -0.57 6.05 -12.70
CA ARG A 53 0.42 7.14 -12.82
C ARG A 53 1.52 7.08 -11.77
N LEU A 54 1.65 5.95 -11.08
CA LEU A 54 2.63 5.79 -10.00
C LEU A 54 4.07 5.90 -10.50
N ALA A 55 4.37 5.40 -11.70
CA ALA A 55 5.72 5.49 -12.23
C ALA A 55 6.20 6.95 -12.40
N GLU A 56 5.30 7.87 -12.75
CA GLU A 56 5.63 9.29 -12.88
C GLU A 56 5.60 10.04 -11.55
N THR A 57 4.62 9.74 -10.70
CA THR A 57 4.34 10.52 -9.47
C THR A 57 5.09 9.99 -8.25
N HIS A 58 5.28 8.67 -8.17
CA HIS A 58 5.85 7.96 -7.04
C HIS A 58 6.78 6.82 -7.52
N PRO A 59 7.92 7.13 -8.15
CA PRO A 59 8.73 6.13 -8.84
C PRO A 59 9.37 5.10 -7.89
N PRO A 60 9.64 3.87 -8.36
CA PRO A 60 10.09 2.75 -7.53
C PRO A 60 11.49 2.92 -6.91
N ASP A 61 12.31 3.81 -7.44
CA ASP A 61 13.62 4.15 -6.87
C ASP A 61 13.48 4.95 -5.56
N ARG A 62 12.37 5.69 -5.39
CA ARG A 62 12.09 6.54 -4.21
C ARG A 62 11.04 5.98 -3.26
N PHE A 63 10.08 5.22 -3.77
CA PHE A 63 8.95 4.71 -3.00
C PHE A 63 8.96 3.18 -2.89
N ALA A 64 8.30 2.66 -1.85
CA ALA A 64 8.06 1.24 -1.67
C ALA A 64 6.57 0.98 -1.41
N ILE A 65 6.16 -0.28 -1.51
CA ILE A 65 4.76 -0.69 -1.39
C ILE A 65 4.54 -1.51 -0.12
N ALA A 66 3.44 -1.21 0.56
CA ALA A 66 2.81 -2.10 1.52
C ALA A 66 1.57 -2.74 0.88
N ASN A 67 1.48 -4.07 0.92
CA ASN A 67 0.34 -4.80 0.39
C ASN A 67 -0.73 -4.97 1.48
N GLY A 68 -1.74 -4.11 1.47
CA GLY A 68 -2.92 -4.15 2.32
C GLY A 68 -4.09 -4.97 1.74
N VAL A 69 -3.92 -5.63 0.59
CA VAL A 69 -4.95 -6.50 0.02
C VAL A 69 -5.04 -7.78 0.84
N GLY A 70 -6.21 -8.02 1.44
CA GLY A 70 -6.49 -9.21 2.24
C GLY A 70 -6.52 -10.50 1.41
N PHE A 71 -6.35 -11.63 2.09
CA PHE A 71 -6.55 -12.94 1.47
C PHE A 71 -8.04 -13.25 1.37
N MET A 72 -8.50 -13.63 0.18
CA MET A 72 -9.87 -14.09 -0.07
C MET A 72 -9.82 -15.45 -0.78
N PRO A 73 -10.58 -16.47 -0.33
CA PRO A 73 -10.56 -17.79 -0.96
C PRO A 73 -10.85 -17.72 -2.46
N GLY A 74 -10.00 -18.36 -3.27
CA GLY A 74 -10.14 -18.40 -4.73
C GLY A 74 -9.79 -17.09 -5.46
N GLN A 75 -9.32 -16.06 -4.75
CA GLN A 75 -8.90 -14.78 -5.33
C GLN A 75 -7.38 -14.66 -5.36
N MET A 76 -6.84 -14.24 -6.50
CA MET A 76 -5.39 -14.06 -6.70
C MET A 76 -4.95 -12.59 -6.59
N ALA A 77 -5.88 -11.66 -6.33
CA ALA A 77 -5.63 -10.22 -6.37
C ALA A 77 -4.38 -9.77 -5.60
N ARG A 78 -4.18 -10.30 -4.39
CA ARG A 78 -3.01 -9.99 -3.55
C ARG A 78 -1.69 -10.41 -4.22
N GLN A 79 -1.67 -11.59 -4.85
CA GLN A 79 -0.50 -12.12 -5.54
C GLN A 79 -0.26 -11.40 -6.87
N SER A 80 -1.31 -11.23 -7.68
CA SER A 80 -1.21 -10.54 -8.97
C SER A 80 -0.74 -9.10 -8.80
N LEU A 81 -1.20 -8.39 -7.77
CA LEU A 81 -0.69 -7.07 -7.42
C LEU A 81 0.81 -7.11 -7.07
N PHE A 82 1.23 -8.10 -6.29
CA PHE A 82 2.64 -8.22 -5.90
C PHE A 82 3.55 -8.45 -7.12
N GLU A 83 3.13 -9.33 -8.02
CA GLU A 83 3.84 -9.64 -9.26
C GLU A 83 3.90 -8.41 -10.19
N ASP A 84 2.75 -7.79 -10.49
CA ASP A 84 2.68 -6.61 -11.37
C ASP A 84 3.54 -5.45 -10.85
N MET A 85 3.47 -5.15 -9.55
CA MET A 85 4.28 -4.07 -8.99
C MET A 85 5.76 -4.41 -8.91
N ARG A 86 6.11 -5.69 -8.72
CA ARG A 86 7.51 -6.15 -8.75
C ARG A 86 8.09 -6.02 -10.15
N ASP A 87 7.32 -6.37 -11.18
CA ASP A 87 7.71 -6.23 -12.59
C ASP A 87 7.90 -4.76 -12.97
N ARG A 88 7.15 -3.85 -12.34
CA ARG A 88 7.35 -2.39 -12.44
C ARG A 88 8.52 -1.86 -11.59
N GLY A 89 9.24 -2.73 -10.88
CA GLY A 89 10.45 -2.39 -10.12
C GLY A 89 10.23 -1.98 -8.66
N TYR A 90 8.99 -2.02 -8.15
CA TYR A 90 8.72 -1.64 -6.77
C TYR A 90 9.24 -2.69 -5.78
N ALA A 91 9.80 -2.20 -4.69
CA ALA A 91 10.09 -3.01 -3.52
C ALA A 91 8.85 -3.12 -2.62
N PHE A 92 8.64 -4.30 -2.06
CA PHE A 92 7.64 -4.51 -1.01
C PHE A 92 8.31 -4.60 0.34
N ILE A 93 7.68 -4.01 1.35
CA ILE A 93 8.13 -4.13 2.74
C ILE A 93 7.33 -5.20 3.49
N GLY A 94 7.99 -5.82 4.47
CA GLY A 94 7.30 -6.58 5.50
C GLY A 94 6.65 -5.63 6.50
N VAL A 95 5.41 -5.89 6.89
CA VAL A 95 4.71 -5.15 7.93
C VAL A 95 4.72 -6.01 9.19
N ARG A 96 5.34 -5.51 10.26
CA ARG A 96 5.33 -6.14 11.58
C ARG A 96 4.74 -5.15 12.56
N HIS A 97 3.64 -5.52 13.20
CA HIS A 97 3.08 -4.69 14.27
C HIS A 97 4.08 -4.61 15.43
N PRO A 98 4.29 -3.45 16.09
CA PRO A 98 5.26 -3.30 17.17
C PRO A 98 5.07 -4.26 18.35
N SER A 99 3.84 -4.74 18.59
CA SER A 99 3.54 -5.73 19.63
C SER A 99 3.70 -7.20 19.21
N ALA A 100 4.09 -7.48 17.95
CA ALA A 100 4.27 -8.84 17.48
C ALA A 100 5.49 -9.48 18.15
N VAL A 101 5.28 -10.58 18.86
CA VAL A 101 6.31 -11.37 19.57
C VAL A 101 7.02 -12.35 18.65
#